data_AF-A0A6A4I3B6-F1
#
_entry.id   AF-A0A6A4I3B6-F1
#
_cell.length_a   1.000
_cell.length_b   1.000
_cell.length_c   1.000
_cell.angle_alpha   90.00
_cell.angle_beta   90.00
_cell.angle_gamma   90.00
#
_symmetry.space_group_name_H-M   'P 1'
#
loop_
_entity.id
_entity.type
_entity.pdbx_description
1 polymer ?
#
loop_
_entity_poly.entity_id
_entity_poly.type
_entity_poly.pdbx_seq_one_letter_code
_entity_poly.pdbx_strand_id
1 'polypeptide(L)' 'CEPCLAGKQHRHNIPRGPSLRKTRVIALIHTDLKGPMPITSKEGYRYWITFICD' A
#
# COMPACT_ATOMS: atom_id res chain seq x y z
N CYS A 1 10.68 18.50 -25.47
CA CYS A 1 9.28 18.28 -25.87
C CYS A 1 8.48 17.82 -24.65
N GLU A 2 7.28 18.35 -24.40
CA GLU A 2 6.46 18.00 -23.22
C GLU A 2 6.20 16.48 -23.07
N PRO A 3 5.77 15.73 -24.11
CA PRO A 3 5.60 14.29 -23.98
C PRO A 3 6.92 13.54 -23.71
N CYS A 4 8.05 14.08 -24.17
CA CYS A 4 9.37 13.53 -23.88
C CYS A 4 9.74 13.70 -22.39
N LEU A 5 9.38 14.84 -21.78
CA LEU A 5 9.63 15.11 -20.37
C LEU A 5 8.77 14.22 -19.48
N ALA A 6 7.48 14.04 -19.81
CA ALA A 6 6.59 13.12 -19.10
C ALA A 6 7.04 11.65 -19.24
N GLY A 7 7.44 11.23 -20.45
CA GLY A 7 7.87 9.85 -20.72
C GLY A 7 9.28 9.50 -20.23
N LYS A 8 10.12 10.51 -19.94
CA LYS A 8 11.50 10.35 -19.46
C LYS A 8 11.72 11.02 -18.10
N GLN A 9 10.67 11.15 -17.29
CA GLN A 9 10.83 11.71 -15.95
C GLN A 9 11.77 10.81 -15.13
N HIS A 10 12.84 11.37 -14.60
CA HIS A 10 13.64 10.69 -13.59
C HIS A 10 12.84 10.66 -12.28
N ARG A 11 12.98 9.59 -11.49
CA ARG A 11 12.37 9.54 -10.15
C ARG A 11 12.86 10.77 -9.36
N HIS A 12 11.94 11.63 -8.94
CA HIS A 12 12.28 12.70 -8.01
C HIS A 12 12.80 12.12 -6.70
N ASN A 13 13.66 12.84 -6.01
CA ASN A 13 14.07 12.51 -4.65
C ASN A 13 12.87 12.69 -3.72
N ILE A 14 11.98 11.71 -3.70
CA ILE A 14 10.86 11.63 -2.77
C ILE A 14 11.48 11.37 -1.40
N PRO A 15 11.38 12.31 -0.45
CA PRO A 15 11.86 12.09 0.91
C PRO A 15 11.20 10.81 1.42
N ARG A 16 12.00 9.84 1.85
CA ARG A 16 11.44 8.73 2.62
C ARG A 16 10.95 9.36 3.91
N GLY A 17 9.65 9.29 4.17
CA GLY A 17 9.10 9.72 5.45
C GLY A 17 9.82 9.00 6.60
N PRO A 18 9.74 9.53 7.84
CA PRO A 18 10.32 8.85 8.99
C PRO A 18 9.84 7.40 8.99
N SER A 19 10.75 6.44 9.25
CA SER A 19 10.31 5.08 9.53
C SER A 19 9.42 5.18 10.76
N LEU A 20 8.12 4.92 10.59
CA LEU A 20 7.18 4.82 11.70
C LEU A 20 7.53 3.54 12.45
N ARG A 21 8.63 3.57 13.21
CA ARG A 21 9.07 2.46 14.02
C ARG A 21 8.21 2.47 15.28
N LYS A 22 7.53 1.37 15.58
CA LYS A 22 6.70 1.29 16.78
C LYS A 22 7.48 1.67 18.03
N THR A 23 6.91 2.58 18.81
CA THR A 23 7.38 2.92 20.14
C THR A 23 6.62 2.17 21.24
N ARG A 24 5.42 1.64 20.94
CA ARG A 24 4.53 0.92 21.85
C ARG A 24 3.68 -0.11 21.10
N VAL A 25 3.10 -1.06 21.84
CA VAL A 25 2.15 -2.05 21.30
C VAL A 25 0.97 -1.34 20.64
N ILE A 26 0.63 -1.74 19.40
CA ILE A 26 -0.47 -1.19 18.59
C ILE A 26 -0.30 0.30 18.23
N ALA A 27 0.90 0.88 18.39
CA ALA A 27 1.13 2.28 18.00
C ALA A 27 0.97 2.56 16.48
N LEU A 28 1.03 1.50 15.66
CA LEU A 28 0.86 1.56 14.22
C LEU A 28 0.19 0.26 13.73
N ILE A 29 -0.80 0.41 12.86
CA ILE A 29 -1.45 -0.69 12.16
C ILE A 29 -1.37 -0.41 10.66
N HIS A 30 -0.67 -1.26 9.93
CA HIS A 30 -0.69 -1.30 8.48
C HIS A 30 -1.89 -2.14 8.03
N THR A 31 -2.77 -1.53 7.25
CA THR A 31 -3.94 -2.20 6.71
C THR A 31 -3.89 -2.24 5.20
N ASP A 32 -4.16 -3.41 4.62
CA ASP A 32 -4.25 -3.57 3.17
C ASP A 32 -5.57 -4.27 2.82
N LEU A 33 -6.32 -3.69 1.89
CA LEU A 33 -7.54 -4.26 1.32
C LEU A 33 -7.21 -4.82 -0.05
N LYS A 34 -7.44 -6.12 -0.21
CA LYS A 34 -7.20 -6.80 -1.47
C LYS A 34 -8.53 -7.29 -2.06
N GLY A 35 -8.75 -6.91 -3.31
CA GLY A 35 -9.88 -7.34 -4.13
C GLY A 35 -10.29 -6.28 -5.16
N PRO A 36 -11.31 -6.55 -5.98
CA PRO A 36 -12.11 -7.77 -6.00
C PRO A 36 -11.29 -8.96 -6.52
N MET A 37 -11.34 -10.07 -5.80
CA MET A 37 -10.71 -11.32 -6.22
C MET A 37 -11.45 -11.89 -7.44
N PRO A 38 -10.71 -12.52 -8.39
CA PRO A 38 -11.32 -13.12 -9.57
C PRO A 38 -12.22 -14.31 -9.21
N ILE A 39 -11.92 -14.99 -8.11
CA ILE A 39 -12.69 -16.13 -7.58
C ILE A 39 -13.23 -15.73 -6.20
N THR A 40 -14.49 -16.04 -5.94
CA THR A 40 -15.13 -15.83 -4.62
C THR A 40 -14.63 -16.85 -3.60
N SER A 41 -14.59 -16.47 -2.33
CA SER A 41 -14.40 -17.44 -1.24
C SER A 41 -15.55 -18.44 -1.20
N LYS A 42 -15.42 -19.49 -0.37
CA LYS A 42 -16.47 -20.49 -0.17
C LYS A 42 -17.78 -19.86 0.31
N GLU A 43 -17.68 -18.77 1.05
CA GLU A 43 -18.76 -18.01 1.65
C GLU A 43 -19.23 -16.83 0.77
N GLY A 44 -18.65 -16.67 -0.43
CA GLY A 44 -19.05 -15.64 -1.40
C GLY A 44 -18.31 -14.31 -1.29
N TYR A 45 -17.30 -14.18 -0.43
CA TYR A 45 -16.53 -12.93 -0.31
C TYR A 45 -15.58 -12.72 -1.50
N ARG A 46 -15.42 -11.47 -1.93
CA ARG A 46 -14.47 -11.07 -3.00
C ARG A 46 -13.35 -10.17 -2.52
N TYR A 47 -13.38 -9.81 -1.25
CA TYR A 47 -12.38 -8.95 -0.64
C TYR A 47 -11.92 -9.57 0.66
N TRP A 48 -10.67 -9.31 1.00
CA TRP A 48 -10.12 -9.59 2.33
C TRP A 48 -9.23 -8.42 2.74
N ILE A 49 -9.17 -8.18 4.04
CA ILE A 49 -8.40 -7.09 4.62
C ILE A 49 -7.40 -7.67 5.62
N THR A 50 -6.17 -7.17 5.59
CA THR A 50 -5.13 -7.53 6.55
C THR A 50 -4.92 -6.39 7.53
N PHE A 51 -4.62 -6.73 8.79
CA PHE A 51 -4.23 -5.79 9.83
C PHE A 51 -2.90 -6.27 10.39
N ILE A 52 -1.83 -5.55 10.08
CA ILE A 52 -0.46 -5.87 10.51
C ILE A 52 -0.06 -4.81 11.52
N CYS A 53 0.19 -5.24 12.75
CA CYS A 53 0.84 -4.38 13.72
C CYS A 53 2.35 -4.63 13.59
N ASP A 54 3.11 -3.70 12.99
CA ASP A 54 4.60 -3.69 12.91
C ASP A 54 5.24 -2.46 13.55
#